data_AF-A0AA95RJK9-F1
#
_entry.id   AF-A0AA95RJK9-F1
#
_cell.length_a   1.000
_cell.length_b   1.000
_cell.length_c   1.000
_cell.angle_alpha   90.00
_cell.angle_beta   90.00
_cell.angle_gamma   90.00
#
_symmetry.space_group_name_H-M   'P 1'
#
loop_
_entity.id
_entity.type
_entity.pdbx_description
1 polymer ?
#
loop_
_entity_poly.entity_id
_entity_poly.type
_entity_poly.pdbx_seq_one_letter_code
_entity_poly.pdbx_strand_id
1 'polypeptide(L)' 'METSMNYLLSDIEKTRTEMIDLARQFGYSNPNVVQCSQRLDLLLNVYENRQLRH' A
#
# COMPACT_ATOMS: atom_id res chain seq x y z
N MET A 1 9.80 -19.95 6.65
CA MET A 1 9.41 -19.11 5.51
C MET A 1 8.81 -17.82 6.05
N GLU A 2 9.67 -16.86 6.42
CA GLU A 2 9.28 -15.56 7.02
C GLU A 2 9.34 -14.41 5.99
N THR A 3 9.80 -14.72 4.78
CA THR A 3 10.10 -13.78 3.70
C THR A 3 8.85 -13.15 3.08
N SER A 4 7.77 -13.92 2.88
CA SER A 4 6.58 -13.44 2.17
C SER A 4 5.79 -12.36 2.91
N MET A 5 5.89 -12.28 4.24
CA MET A 5 5.24 -11.22 5.03
C MET A 5 6.07 -9.94 5.01
N ASN A 6 7.40 -10.07 5.09
CA ASN A 6 8.32 -8.94 5.01
C ASN A 6 8.27 -8.25 3.63
N TYR A 7 8.13 -9.01 2.54
CA TYR A 7 7.92 -8.43 1.21
C TYR A 7 6.60 -7.67 1.11
N LEU A 8 5.51 -8.23 1.65
CA LEU A 8 4.20 -7.57 1.66
C LEU A 8 4.24 -6.25 2.45
N LEU A 9 4.83 -6.27 3.64
CA LEU A 9 5.03 -5.08 4.46
C LEU A 9 5.91 -4.04 3.74
N SER A 10 6.97 -4.47 3.06
CA SER A 10 7.81 -3.56 2.27
C SER A 10 7.03 -2.90 1.14
N ASP A 11 6.17 -3.64 0.44
CA ASP A 11 5.38 -3.11 -0.67
C ASP A 11 4.27 -2.16 -0.19
N ILE A 12 3.66 -2.43 0.97
CA ILE A 12 2.75 -1.50 1.65
C ILE A 12 3.48 -0.18 1.90
N GLU A 13 4.69 -0.24 2.44
CA GLU A 13 5.46 0.95 2.83
C GLU A 13 6.01 1.76 1.67
N LYS A 14 6.41 1.09 0.59
CA LYS A 14 6.74 1.76 -0.66
C LYS A 14 5.53 2.47 -1.24
N THR A 15 4.39 1.79 -1.32
CA THR A 15 3.15 2.34 -1.90
C THR A 15 2.62 3.51 -1.07
N ARG A 16 2.69 3.42 0.26
CA ARG A 16 2.31 4.51 1.16
C ARG A 16 3.19 5.75 0.96
N THR A 17 4.50 5.56 0.85
CA THR A 17 5.45 6.67 0.65
C THR A 17 5.21 7.34 -0.70
N GLU A 18 5.04 6.55 -1.77
CA GLU A 18 4.71 7.04 -3.11
C GLU A 18 3.40 7.85 -3.10
N MET A 19 2.35 7.35 -2.44
CA MET A 19 1.07 8.07 -2.32
C MET A 19 1.23 9.42 -1.62
N ILE A 20 1.99 9.48 -0.52
CA ILE A 20 2.22 10.71 0.24
C ILE A 20 3.01 11.72 -0.60
N ASP A 21 4.05 11.27 -1.30
CA ASP A 21 4.89 12.15 -2.11
C ASP A 21 4.12 12.70 -3.32
N LEU A 22 3.27 11.88 -3.96
CA LEU A 22 2.38 12.33 -5.03
C LEU A 22 1.29 13.27 -4.51
N ALA A 23 0.71 12.98 -3.33
CA ALA A 23 -0.32 13.83 -2.73
C ALA A 23 0.23 15.20 -2.35
N ARG A 24 1.47 15.27 -1.85
CA ARG A 24 2.16 16.53 -1.56
C ARG A 24 2.41 17.36 -2.82
N GLN A 25 2.69 16.71 -3.95
CA GLN A 25 2.99 17.39 -5.21
C GLN A 25 1.73 17.80 -5.99
N PHE A 26 0.72 16.93 -6.03
CA PHE A 26 -0.42 17.06 -6.95
C PHE A 26 -1.79 17.12 -6.27
N GLY A 27 -1.84 16.95 -4.94
CA GLY A 27 -3.08 16.85 -4.17
C GLY A 27 -3.72 15.45 -4.22
N TYR A 28 -4.60 15.17 -3.25
CA TYR A 28 -5.21 13.85 -3.08
C TYR A 28 -6.18 13.44 -4.20
N SER A 29 -6.75 14.41 -4.92
CA SER A 29 -7.65 14.14 -6.05
C SER A 29 -6.90 13.80 -7.34
N ASN A 30 -5.57 13.85 -7.36
CA ASN A 30 -4.79 13.49 -8.54
C ASN A 30 -5.00 12.00 -8.87
N PRO A 31 -5.27 11.64 -10.15
CA PRO A 31 -5.49 10.25 -10.55
C PRO A 31 -4.39 9.29 -10.13
N ASN A 32 -3.13 9.73 -10.10
CA ASN A 32 -2.00 8.90 -9.67
C ASN A 32 -2.06 8.63 -8.16
N VAL A 33 -2.46 9.62 -7.36
CA VAL A 33 -2.65 9.44 -5.91
C VAL A 33 -3.82 8.51 -5.63
N VAL A 34 -4.91 8.64 -6.40
CA VAL A 34 -6.06 7.73 -6.31
C VAL A 34 -5.65 6.30 -6.66
N GLN A 35 -4.87 6.09 -7.73
CA GLN A 35 -4.36 4.77 -8.08
C GLN A 35 -3.44 4.19 -6.99
N CYS A 36 -2.54 5.00 -6.42
CA CYS A 36 -1.72 4.58 -5.28
C CYS A 36 -2.58 4.20 -4.07
N SER A 37 -3.65 4.95 -3.78
CA SER A 37 -4.56 4.64 -2.67
C SER A 37 -5.29 3.30 -2.86
N GLN A 38 -5.74 3.01 -4.09
CA GLN A 38 -6.39 1.74 -4.43
C GLN A 38 -5.41 0.57 -4.31
N ARG A 39 -4.17 0.75 -4.78
CA ARG A 39 -3.12 -0.27 -4.65
C ARG A 39 -2.75 -0.52 -3.19
N LEU A 40 -2.67 0.53 -2.38
CA LEU A 40 -2.41 0.42 -0.95
C LEU A 40 -3.53 -0.36 -0.24
N ASP A 41 -4.79 -0.07 -0.56
CA ASP A 41 -5.95 -0.78 -0.03
C ASP A 41 -5.90 -2.28 -0.35
N LEU A 42 -5.58 -2.66 -1.60
CA LEU A 42 -5.40 -4.05 -1.99
C LEU A 42 -4.31 -4.77 -1.19
N LEU A 43 -3.16 -4.10 -0.96
CA LEU A 43 -2.05 -4.67 -0.19
C LEU A 43 -2.43 -4.85 1.29
N LEU A 44 -3.14 -3.86 1.86
CA LEU A 44 -3.65 -3.92 3.23
C LEU A 44 -4.68 -5.05 3.39
N ASN A 45 -5.59 -5.22 2.42
CA ASN A 45 -6.55 -6.31 2.40
C ASN A 45 -5.84 -7.68 2.36
N VAL A 46 -4.78 -7.83 1.54
CA VAL A 46 -3.99 -9.07 1.52
C VAL A 46 -3.32 -9.33 2.88
N TYR A 47 -2.79 -8.28 3.51
CA TYR A 47 -2.17 -8.38 4.82
C TYR A 47 -3.17 -8.80 5.89
N GLU A 48 -4.32 -8.13 5.96
CA GLU A 48 -5.40 -8.44 6.90
C GLU A 48 -5.92 -9.88 6.71
N ASN A 49 -6.15 -10.30 5.46
CA ASN A 49 -6.58 -11.68 5.16
C ASN A 49 -5.54 -12.72 5.58
N ARG A 50 -4.25 -12.40 5.53
CA ARG A 50 -3.19 -13.29 6.02
C ARG A 50 -3.15 -13.35 7.55
N GLN A 51 -3.40 -12.22 8.23
CA GLN A 51 -3.44 -12.17 9.69
C GLN A 51 -4.68 -12.85 10.28
N LEU A 52 -5.84 -12.73 9.63
CA LEU A 52 -7.10 -13.35 10.06
C LEU A 52 -7.16 -14.87 9.83
N ARG A 53 -6.22 -15.44 9.05
CA ARG A 53 -6.14 -16.86 8.74
C ARG A 53 -5.16 -17.65 9.63
N HIS A 54 -4.59 -17.01 10.65
CA HIS A 54 -3.71 -17.60 11.67
C HIS A 54 -4.42 -17.68 13.02
#